data_AF-A0A2T5G0K4-F1
#
_entry.id   AF-A0A2T5G0K4-F1
#
_cell.length_a   1.000
_cell.length_b   1.000
_cell.length_c   1.000
_cell.angle_alpha   90.00
_cell.angle_beta   90.00
_cell.angle_gamma   90.00
#
_symmetry.space_group_name_H-M   'P 1'
#
loop_
_entity.id
_entity.type
_entity.pdbx_description
1 polymer ?
#
loop_
_entity_poly.entity_id
_entity_poly.type
_entity_poly.pdbx_seq_one_letter_code
_entity_poly.pdbx_strand_id
1 'polypeptide(L)'
;MTPRDLSSGDSTGGTSRRALLRALTVAPVVIPTIASPWGEALAALHRDHDDEPVSIGRSKAGRSLSRSRYHTAESFFTSIEAGFPFHRKEMLYHAGIVAQLALSAHLLDVGFPDAWCARHIGLRVAKSLAYANATGLAHDCPDMARLATILTPYWKWNRPRWDEPEPDDGGFTVHQVRPLLRALLDRVHDVTGHPRPKGWRRHRREART
;
A
#
# COMPACT_ATOMS: atom_id res chain seq x y z
N MET A 1 -11.80 99.54 0.18
CA MET A 1 -10.79 99.79 1.22
C MET A 1 -9.96 98.53 1.33
N THR A 2 -8.75 98.54 0.77
CA THR A 2 -7.69 97.49 0.84
C THR A 2 -7.09 97.41 2.27
N PRO A 3 -6.37 96.36 2.71
CA PRO A 3 -5.31 95.66 1.96
C PRO A 3 -5.08 94.14 2.22
N ARG A 4 -4.03 93.66 1.54
CA ARG A 4 -3.35 92.35 1.39
C ARG A 4 -3.06 91.56 2.68
N ASP A 5 -2.90 90.24 2.55
CA ASP A 5 -1.59 89.58 2.75
C ASP A 5 -1.52 88.12 2.21
N LEU A 6 -0.28 87.74 1.90
CA LEU A 6 0.21 86.54 1.20
C LEU A 6 0.21 85.28 2.09
N SER A 7 0.09 84.08 1.50
CA SER A 7 1.07 83.01 1.77
C SER A 7 0.93 81.84 0.80
N SER A 8 2.09 81.46 0.26
CA SER A 8 2.40 80.26 -0.51
C SER A 8 2.19 78.98 0.30
N GLY A 9 1.85 77.89 -0.38
CA GLY A 9 1.71 76.56 0.20
C GLY A 9 1.54 75.49 -0.88
N ASP A 10 2.66 75.11 -1.50
CA ASP A 10 2.80 73.89 -2.30
C ASP A 10 2.33 72.68 -1.47
N SER A 11 1.43 71.86 -2.03
CA SER A 11 1.03 70.59 -1.43
C SER A 11 1.27 69.47 -2.42
N THR A 12 2.40 68.81 -2.21
CA THR A 12 2.95 67.65 -2.89
C THR A 12 2.00 66.45 -2.85
N GLY A 13 1.97 65.75 -3.99
CA GLY A 13 1.12 64.59 -4.30
C GLY A 13 1.02 63.53 -3.21
N GLY A 14 -0.23 63.19 -2.87
CA GLY A 14 -0.57 62.02 -2.08
C GLY A 14 -0.16 60.74 -2.81
N THR A 15 0.77 60.00 -2.23
CA THR A 15 1.14 58.65 -2.64
C THR A 15 -0.04 57.69 -2.46
N SER A 16 -0.59 57.26 -3.59
CA SER A 16 -1.66 56.27 -3.70
C SER A 16 -1.20 54.90 -3.18
N ARG A 17 -2.00 54.34 -2.24
CA ARG A 17 -1.84 52.99 -1.64
C ARG A 17 -1.75 51.84 -2.66
N ARG A 18 -2.00 52.09 -3.95
CA ARG A 18 -1.85 51.09 -5.04
C ARG A 18 -0.41 50.79 -5.42
N ALA A 19 0.56 51.64 -5.08
CA ALA A 19 1.95 51.44 -5.48
C ALA A 19 2.69 50.36 -4.67
N LEU A 20 2.20 50.01 -3.46
CA LEU A 20 2.89 49.07 -2.56
C LEU A 20 2.60 47.58 -2.83
N LEU A 21 1.64 47.24 -3.70
CA LEU A 21 1.25 45.84 -3.95
C LEU A 21 1.88 45.21 -5.21
N ARG A 22 2.78 45.91 -5.92
CA ARG A 22 3.34 45.43 -7.20
C ARG A 22 4.78 44.92 -7.14
N ALA A 23 5.39 44.82 -5.96
CA ALA A 23 6.78 44.41 -5.79
C ALA A 23 6.94 43.06 -5.08
N LEU A 24 6.04 42.10 -5.32
CA LEU A 24 6.26 40.70 -4.96
C LEU A 24 6.87 39.99 -6.16
N THR A 25 8.19 40.05 -6.27
CA THR A 25 8.94 39.13 -7.13
C THR A 25 8.70 37.70 -6.64
N VAL A 26 8.07 36.87 -7.48
CA VAL A 26 7.95 35.44 -7.27
C VAL A 26 9.36 34.85 -7.38
N ALA A 27 10.05 34.70 -6.24
CA ALA A 27 11.26 33.90 -6.20
C ALA A 27 10.87 32.44 -6.49
N PRO A 28 11.58 31.72 -7.37
CA PRO A 28 11.33 30.31 -7.58
C PRO A 28 11.60 29.57 -6.26
N VAL A 29 10.53 29.05 -5.66
CA VAL A 29 10.65 28.14 -4.52
C VAL A 29 11.22 26.84 -5.08
N VAL A 30 12.52 26.64 -4.89
CA VAL A 30 13.15 25.34 -5.09
C VAL A 30 12.62 24.45 -3.98
N ILE A 31 11.62 23.63 -4.30
CA ILE A 31 11.16 22.58 -3.40
C ILE A 31 12.24 21.49 -3.47
N PRO A 32 13.00 21.23 -2.39
CA PRO A 32 13.94 20.13 -2.39
C PRO A 32 13.17 18.85 -2.68
N THR A 33 13.59 18.12 -3.72
CA THR A 33 13.14 16.75 -3.96
C THR A 33 13.65 15.91 -2.80
N ILE A 34 12.81 15.73 -1.78
CA ILE A 34 13.05 14.75 -0.73
C ILE A 34 13.15 13.41 -1.45
N ALA A 35 14.36 12.85 -1.49
CA ALA A 35 14.58 11.51 -2.02
C ALA A 35 13.56 10.57 -1.37
N SER A 36 12.89 9.75 -2.17
CA SER A 36 11.93 8.78 -1.65
C SER A 36 12.59 7.99 -0.52
N PRO A 37 11.98 7.87 0.67
CA PRO A 37 12.60 7.19 1.81
C PRO A 37 12.92 5.72 1.52
N TRP A 38 12.40 5.16 0.42
CA TRP A 38 12.60 3.79 -0.01
C TRP A 38 13.40 3.67 -1.33
N GLY A 39 13.99 4.78 -1.82
CA GLY A 39 14.61 4.84 -3.15
C GLY A 39 15.69 3.77 -3.38
N GLU A 40 16.61 3.60 -2.44
CA GLU A 40 17.69 2.60 -2.55
C GLU A 40 17.16 1.16 -2.49
N ALA A 41 16.26 0.87 -1.54
CA ALA A 41 15.68 -0.47 -1.38
C ALA A 41 14.86 -0.88 -2.61
N LEU A 42 14.09 0.04 -3.19
CA LEU A 42 13.35 -0.20 -4.43
C LEU A 42 14.27 -0.36 -5.63
N ALA A 43 15.33 0.44 -5.73
CA ALA A 43 16.32 0.29 -6.81
C ALA A 43 17.01 -1.09 -6.77
N ALA A 44 17.28 -1.62 -5.57
CA ALA A 44 17.80 -2.97 -5.42
C ALA A 44 16.79 -4.02 -5.93
N LEU A 45 15.54 -3.97 -5.45
CA LEU A 45 14.49 -4.91 -5.87
C LEU A 45 14.19 -4.86 -7.38
N HIS A 46 14.19 -3.67 -7.98
CA HIS A 46 14.00 -3.54 -9.43
C HIS A 46 15.11 -4.26 -10.20
N ARG A 47 16.37 -4.16 -9.75
CA ARG A 47 17.48 -4.90 -10.38
C ARG A 47 17.38 -6.41 -10.16
N ASP A 48 17.09 -6.84 -8.94
CA ASP A 48 17.01 -8.27 -8.58
C ASP A 48 15.91 -9.00 -9.33
N HIS A 49 14.85 -8.27 -9.72
CA HIS A 49 13.69 -8.82 -10.40
C HIS A 49 13.54 -8.39 -11.87
N ASP A 50 14.48 -7.62 -12.40
CA ASP A 50 14.43 -7.00 -13.74
C ASP A 50 13.10 -6.25 -14.00
N ASP A 51 12.67 -5.47 -13.01
CA ASP A 51 11.45 -4.66 -13.10
C ASP A 51 11.74 -3.24 -13.59
N GLU A 52 10.82 -2.70 -14.37
CA GLU A 52 10.83 -1.29 -14.75
C GLU A 52 10.73 -0.40 -13.50
N PRO A 53 11.61 0.61 -13.33
CA PRO A 53 11.51 1.53 -12.21
C PRO A 53 10.15 2.22 -12.14
N VAL A 54 9.63 2.38 -10.93
CA VAL A 54 8.32 2.99 -10.71
C VAL A 54 8.40 4.24 -9.84
N SER A 55 7.72 5.29 -10.29
CA SER A 55 7.43 6.46 -9.47
C SER A 55 6.23 6.18 -8.59
N ILE A 56 6.45 6.03 -7.29
CA ILE A 56 5.39 5.84 -6.31
C ILE A 56 4.78 7.19 -5.90
N GLY A 57 3.47 7.23 -5.76
CA GLY A 57 2.75 8.44 -5.34
C GLY A 57 1.39 8.10 -4.76
N ARG A 58 1.15 8.52 -3.52
CA ARG A 58 -0.14 8.29 -2.86
C ARG A 58 -1.25 9.03 -3.61
N SER A 59 -2.38 8.36 -3.82
CA SER A 59 -3.57 8.94 -4.46
C SER A 59 -4.86 8.47 -3.77
N LYS A 60 -5.93 9.26 -3.91
CA LYS A 60 -7.26 8.87 -3.38
C LYS A 60 -7.77 7.58 -4.03
N ALA A 61 -7.54 7.42 -5.34
CA ALA A 61 -7.91 6.21 -6.08
C ALA A 61 -7.14 4.97 -5.57
N GLY A 62 -5.82 5.10 -5.40
CA GLY A 62 -4.97 4.05 -4.82
C GLY A 62 -5.41 3.66 -3.41
N ARG A 63 -5.70 4.64 -2.54
CA ARG A 63 -6.21 4.38 -1.19
C ARG A 63 -7.58 3.69 -1.18
N SER A 64 -8.48 4.06 -2.09
CA SER A 64 -9.79 3.40 -2.22
C SER A 64 -9.65 1.93 -2.67
N LEU A 65 -8.82 1.68 -3.68
CA LEU A 65 -8.55 0.33 -4.17
C LEU A 65 -7.82 -0.52 -3.11
N SER A 66 -6.86 0.07 -2.42
CA SER A 66 -6.17 -0.53 -1.28
C SER A 66 -7.16 -1.04 -0.22
N ARG A 67 -8.09 -0.17 0.21
CA ARG A 67 -9.13 -0.53 1.18
C ARG A 67 -10.02 -1.67 0.67
N SER A 68 -10.42 -1.62 -0.61
CA SER A 68 -11.24 -2.66 -1.23
C SER A 68 -10.52 -4.02 -1.23
N ARG A 69 -9.24 -4.05 -1.59
CA ARG A 69 -8.40 -5.26 -1.53
C ARG A 69 -8.25 -5.80 -0.12
N TYR A 70 -7.99 -4.92 0.84
CA TYR A 70 -7.91 -5.31 2.25
C TYR A 70 -9.22 -5.93 2.77
N HIS A 71 -10.38 -5.32 2.45
CA HIS A 71 -11.69 -5.87 2.82
C HIS A 71 -11.97 -7.22 2.15
N THR A 72 -11.56 -7.36 0.88
CA THR A 72 -11.70 -8.61 0.15
C THR A 72 -10.80 -9.69 0.76
N ALA A 73 -9.57 -9.36 1.14
CA ALA A 73 -8.65 -10.27 1.83
C ALA A 73 -9.24 -10.77 3.16
N GLU A 74 -9.79 -9.87 3.99
CA GLU A 74 -10.49 -10.22 5.23
C GLU A 74 -11.70 -11.13 4.96
N SER A 75 -12.47 -10.88 3.89
CA SER A 75 -13.61 -11.73 3.52
C SER A 75 -13.17 -13.14 3.14
N PHE A 76 -12.14 -13.30 2.30
CA PHE A 76 -11.60 -14.61 1.93
C PHE A 76 -10.98 -15.34 3.14
N PHE A 77 -10.41 -14.59 4.08
CA PHE A 77 -9.82 -15.18 5.28
C PHE A 77 -10.88 -15.81 6.21
N THR A 78 -12.13 -15.34 6.20
CA THR A 78 -13.19 -15.90 7.07
C THR A 78 -13.38 -17.42 6.90
N SER A 79 -13.29 -17.93 5.67
CA SER A 79 -13.42 -19.37 5.40
C SER A 79 -12.24 -20.18 5.96
N ILE A 80 -11.02 -19.63 5.87
CA ILE A 80 -9.81 -20.22 6.49
C ILE A 80 -9.90 -20.17 8.01
N GLU A 81 -10.41 -19.07 8.56
CA GLU A 81 -10.57 -18.87 10.01
C GLU A 81 -11.55 -19.86 10.61
N ALA A 82 -12.70 -20.04 9.96
CA ALA A 82 -13.75 -20.98 10.35
C ALA A 82 -13.34 -22.47 10.19
N GLY A 83 -12.18 -22.73 9.58
CA GLY A 83 -11.68 -24.10 9.40
C GLY A 83 -12.56 -24.94 8.48
N PHE A 84 -13.18 -24.32 7.46
CA PHE A 84 -13.90 -25.07 6.43
C PHE A 84 -13.02 -26.20 5.89
N PRO A 85 -13.60 -27.39 5.58
CA PRO A 85 -12.83 -28.57 5.20
C PRO A 85 -12.24 -28.41 3.79
N PHE A 86 -11.13 -27.68 3.72
CA PHE A 86 -10.38 -27.49 2.50
C PHE A 86 -9.51 -28.71 2.23
N HIS A 87 -9.49 -29.13 0.97
CA HIS A 87 -8.38 -29.95 0.50
C HIS A 87 -7.11 -29.10 0.55
N ARG A 88 -5.93 -29.71 0.78
CA ARG A 88 -4.69 -28.95 1.04
C ARG A 88 -4.37 -27.93 -0.06
N LYS A 89 -4.53 -28.30 -1.33
CA LYS A 89 -4.37 -27.40 -2.49
C LYS A 89 -5.32 -26.20 -2.43
N GLU A 90 -6.58 -26.46 -2.12
CA GLU A 90 -7.61 -25.44 -2.05
C GLU A 90 -7.31 -24.43 -0.91
N MET A 91 -6.83 -24.92 0.22
CA MET A 91 -6.36 -24.10 1.34
C MET A 91 -5.19 -23.21 0.93
N LEU A 92 -4.19 -23.74 0.21
CA LEU A 92 -3.06 -22.96 -0.30
C LEU A 92 -3.49 -21.96 -1.38
N TYR A 93 -4.45 -22.30 -2.23
CA TYR A 93 -5.00 -21.38 -3.22
C TYR A 93 -5.68 -20.18 -2.53
N HIS A 94 -6.56 -20.44 -1.56
CA HIS A 94 -7.21 -19.40 -0.77
C HIS A 94 -6.20 -18.56 0.03
N ALA A 95 -5.20 -19.20 0.63
CA ALA A 95 -4.12 -18.52 1.34
C ALA A 95 -3.36 -17.56 0.41
N GLY A 96 -3.09 -17.99 -0.82
CA GLY A 96 -2.49 -17.16 -1.86
C GLY A 96 -3.33 -15.94 -2.22
N ILE A 97 -4.64 -16.10 -2.38
CA ILE A 97 -5.57 -14.99 -2.63
C ILE A 97 -5.53 -13.98 -1.47
N VAL A 98 -5.65 -14.46 -0.22
CA VAL A 98 -5.62 -13.61 0.98
C VAL A 98 -4.31 -12.83 1.06
N ALA A 99 -3.17 -13.52 0.95
CA ALA A 99 -1.85 -12.90 1.05
C ALA A 99 -1.62 -11.87 -0.07
N GLN A 100 -1.97 -12.21 -1.32
CA GLN A 100 -1.78 -11.31 -2.45
C GLN A 100 -2.68 -10.07 -2.34
N LEU A 101 -3.93 -10.22 -1.94
CA LEU A 101 -4.84 -9.08 -1.72
C LEU A 101 -4.35 -8.19 -0.57
N ALA A 102 -3.88 -8.76 0.53
CA ALA A 102 -3.36 -8.02 1.68
C ALA A 102 -2.09 -7.22 1.31
N LEU A 103 -1.12 -7.88 0.66
CA LEU A 103 0.13 -7.23 0.28
C LEU A 103 -0.08 -6.16 -0.79
N SER A 104 -0.92 -6.44 -1.80
CA SER A 104 -1.25 -5.45 -2.81
C SER A 104 -2.10 -4.30 -2.28
N ALA A 105 -2.88 -4.50 -1.19
CA ALA A 105 -3.50 -3.40 -0.47
C ALA A 105 -2.43 -2.44 0.10
N HIS A 106 -1.41 -2.95 0.78
CA HIS A 106 -0.30 -2.12 1.27
C HIS A 106 0.40 -1.37 0.14
N LEU A 107 0.77 -2.05 -0.94
CA LEU A 107 1.47 -1.44 -2.08
C LEU A 107 0.66 -0.29 -2.72
N LEU A 108 -0.65 -0.47 -2.88
CA LEU A 108 -1.52 0.59 -3.37
C LEU A 108 -1.64 1.77 -2.40
N ASP A 109 -1.58 1.52 -1.08
CA ASP A 109 -1.67 2.56 -0.06
C ASP A 109 -0.41 3.44 -0.02
N VAL A 110 0.77 2.82 -0.19
CA VAL A 110 2.04 3.56 -0.26
C VAL A 110 2.27 4.24 -1.61
N GLY A 111 1.52 3.85 -2.65
CA GLY A 111 1.39 4.61 -3.89
C GLY A 111 1.90 3.91 -5.15
N PHE A 112 2.04 2.58 -5.15
CA PHE A 112 2.30 1.86 -6.40
C PHE A 112 1.11 1.96 -7.35
N PRO A 113 1.32 2.22 -8.66
CA PRO A 113 0.27 2.13 -9.66
C PRO A 113 -0.23 0.70 -9.80
N ASP A 114 -1.55 0.52 -9.88
CA ASP A 114 -2.14 -0.81 -9.95
C ASP A 114 -1.70 -1.60 -11.20
N ALA A 115 -1.63 -0.91 -12.35
CA ALA A 115 -1.17 -1.51 -13.60
C ALA A 115 0.30 -1.99 -13.51
N TRP A 116 1.14 -1.27 -12.76
CA TRP A 116 2.53 -1.67 -12.53
C TRP A 116 2.57 -2.91 -11.64
N CYS A 117 1.82 -2.94 -10.53
CA CYS A 117 1.70 -4.12 -9.67
C CYS A 117 1.23 -5.35 -10.46
N ALA A 118 0.21 -5.20 -11.32
CA ALA A 118 -0.32 -6.30 -12.13
C ALA A 118 0.74 -6.87 -13.10
N ARG A 119 1.54 -6.00 -13.73
CA ARG A 119 2.58 -6.39 -14.69
C ARG A 119 3.80 -7.01 -14.00
N HIS A 120 4.31 -6.39 -12.95
CA HIS A 120 5.61 -6.72 -12.36
C HIS A 120 5.53 -7.69 -11.18
N ILE A 121 4.49 -7.59 -10.36
CA ILE A 121 4.28 -8.47 -9.20
C ILE A 121 3.37 -9.63 -9.58
N GLY A 122 2.22 -9.33 -10.18
CA GLY A 122 1.24 -10.32 -10.62
C GLY A 122 0.76 -11.21 -9.47
N LEU A 123 0.89 -12.53 -9.63
CA LEU A 123 0.43 -13.53 -8.67
C LEU A 123 1.55 -14.08 -7.78
N ARG A 124 2.69 -13.38 -7.69
CA ARG A 124 3.90 -13.80 -6.98
C ARG A 124 3.92 -13.23 -5.56
N VAL A 125 3.43 -14.00 -4.60
CA VAL A 125 3.29 -13.58 -3.20
C VAL A 125 4.63 -13.20 -2.55
N ALA A 126 5.70 -13.97 -2.80
CA ALA A 126 7.04 -13.69 -2.27
C ALA A 126 7.57 -12.34 -2.75
N LYS A 127 7.41 -12.06 -4.05
CA LYS A 127 7.79 -10.77 -4.64
C LYS A 127 6.96 -9.64 -4.04
N SER A 128 5.64 -9.84 -3.90
CA SER A 128 4.77 -8.85 -3.26
C SER A 128 5.17 -8.54 -1.82
N LEU A 129 5.61 -9.56 -1.06
CA LEU A 129 6.08 -9.41 0.32
C LEU A 129 7.38 -8.62 0.39
N ALA A 130 8.34 -8.90 -0.51
CA ALA A 130 9.61 -8.18 -0.58
C ALA A 130 9.39 -6.68 -0.84
N TYR A 131 8.59 -6.33 -1.86
CA TYR A 131 8.25 -4.93 -2.14
C TYR A 131 7.48 -4.27 -0.99
N ALA A 132 6.58 -5.00 -0.33
CA ALA A 132 5.82 -4.45 0.79
C ALA A 132 6.74 -4.16 2.00
N ASN A 133 7.64 -5.07 2.36
CA ASN A 133 8.59 -4.87 3.45
C ASN A 133 9.56 -3.72 3.14
N ALA A 134 10.09 -3.64 1.92
CA ALA A 134 10.95 -2.53 1.48
C ALA A 134 10.25 -1.16 1.54
N THR A 135 8.92 -1.13 1.50
CA THR A 135 8.11 0.10 1.56
C THR A 135 7.35 0.27 2.87
N GLY A 136 7.88 -0.30 3.96
CA GLY A 136 7.45 0.00 5.32
C GLY A 136 6.41 -0.95 5.92
N LEU A 137 6.07 -2.06 5.26
CA LEU A 137 5.28 -3.11 5.92
C LEU A 137 6.06 -3.72 7.09
N ALA A 138 7.36 -3.96 6.93
CA ALA A 138 8.27 -4.55 7.94
C ALA A 138 7.67 -5.82 8.60
N HIS A 139 7.14 -6.73 7.79
CA HIS A 139 6.62 -8.02 8.23
C HIS A 139 7.68 -9.12 8.04
N ASP A 140 8.75 -9.05 8.84
CA ASP A 140 9.94 -9.91 8.72
C ASP A 140 9.77 -11.23 9.49
N CYS A 141 8.68 -11.94 9.21
CA CYS A 141 8.39 -13.26 9.78
C CYS A 141 8.96 -14.37 8.87
N PRO A 142 9.92 -15.20 9.32
CA PRO A 142 10.53 -16.25 8.50
C PRO A 142 9.51 -17.26 7.96
N ASP A 143 8.52 -17.65 8.78
CA ASP A 143 7.48 -18.58 8.36
C ASP A 143 6.54 -17.99 7.30
N MET A 144 6.24 -16.68 7.39
CA MET A 144 5.48 -15.99 6.35
C MET A 144 6.29 -15.87 5.05
N ALA A 145 7.59 -15.62 5.13
CA ALA A 145 8.47 -15.62 3.97
C ALA A 145 8.51 -17.00 3.29
N ARG A 146 8.65 -18.07 4.09
CA ARG A 146 8.58 -19.45 3.61
C ARG A 146 7.23 -19.75 2.95
N LEU A 147 6.13 -19.38 3.60
CA LEU A 147 4.78 -19.53 3.04
C LEU A 147 4.63 -18.76 1.74
N ALA A 148 5.12 -17.52 1.66
CA ALA A 148 5.05 -16.70 0.46
C ALA A 148 5.79 -17.33 -0.73
N THR A 149 6.92 -18.01 -0.49
CA THR A 149 7.65 -18.79 -1.49
C THR A 149 6.82 -19.97 -1.98
N ILE A 150 6.22 -20.75 -1.08
CA ILE A 150 5.32 -21.87 -1.43
C ILE A 150 4.10 -21.39 -2.21
N LEU A 151 3.52 -20.26 -1.82
CA LEU A 151 2.38 -19.64 -2.50
C LEU A 151 2.76 -19.00 -3.83
N THR A 152 4.03 -18.91 -4.23
CA THR A 152 4.42 -18.25 -5.48
C THR A 152 4.52 -19.24 -6.65
N PRO A 153 3.91 -18.95 -7.82
CA PRO A 153 2.71 -18.13 -7.99
C PRO A 153 1.46 -18.88 -7.53
N TYR A 154 0.47 -18.18 -6.94
CA TYR A 154 -0.54 -18.91 -6.17
C TYR A 154 -1.57 -19.66 -7.02
N TRP A 155 -1.73 -19.27 -8.30
CA TRP A 155 -2.64 -19.95 -9.23
C TRP A 155 -2.30 -21.43 -9.42
N LYS A 156 -1.06 -21.85 -9.13
CA LYS A 156 -0.59 -23.24 -9.29
C LYS A 156 -1.41 -24.24 -8.47
N TRP A 157 -2.05 -23.77 -7.39
CA TRP A 157 -2.84 -24.57 -6.47
C TRP A 157 -4.29 -24.79 -6.93
N ASN A 158 -4.76 -24.09 -7.98
CA ASN A 158 -6.15 -24.17 -8.46
C ASN A 158 -6.34 -25.08 -9.69
N ARG A 159 -5.27 -25.57 -10.31
CA ARG A 159 -5.37 -26.34 -11.56
C ARG A 159 -5.13 -27.83 -11.35
N PRO A 160 -5.95 -28.72 -11.95
CA PRO A 160 -5.55 -30.10 -12.15
C PRO A 160 -4.34 -30.11 -13.08
N ARG A 161 -3.25 -30.74 -12.64
CA ARG A 161 -2.06 -31.00 -13.46
C ARG A 161 -2.06 -32.49 -13.77
N TRP A 162 -2.05 -32.83 -15.06
CA TRP A 162 -2.06 -34.22 -15.50
C TRP A 162 -0.65 -34.78 -15.68
N ASP A 163 0.31 -33.93 -16.09
CA ASP A 163 1.66 -34.38 -16.49
C ASP A 163 2.81 -33.76 -15.66
N GLU A 164 2.50 -33.02 -14.60
CA GLU A 164 3.51 -32.40 -13.73
C GLU A 164 3.49 -33.02 -12.32
N PRO A 165 4.67 -33.19 -11.69
CA PRO A 165 4.75 -33.57 -10.29
C PRO A 165 3.95 -32.61 -9.40
N GLU A 166 3.38 -33.15 -8.33
CA GLU A 166 2.71 -32.36 -7.31
C GLU A 166 3.68 -31.31 -6.74
N PRO A 167 3.32 -30.01 -6.74
CA PRO A 167 4.18 -28.99 -6.16
C PRO A 167 4.39 -29.24 -4.66
N ASP A 168 5.61 -29.04 -4.19
CA ASP A 168 5.92 -29.09 -2.76
C ASP A 168 5.06 -28.04 -2.01
N ASP A 169 4.26 -28.53 -1.07
CA ASP A 169 3.39 -27.73 -0.21
C ASP A 169 4.12 -27.21 1.04
N GLY A 170 5.39 -27.58 1.21
CA GLY A 170 6.21 -27.22 2.36
C GLY A 170 5.70 -27.81 3.67
N GLY A 171 4.84 -28.83 3.66
CA GLY A 171 4.24 -29.42 4.84
C GLY A 171 3.32 -28.48 5.62
N PHE A 172 2.87 -27.37 5.03
CA PHE A 172 2.04 -26.39 5.73
C PHE A 172 0.65 -26.96 6.03
N THR A 173 0.28 -26.90 7.30
CA THR A 173 -1.06 -27.24 7.79
C THR A 173 -1.94 -26.00 7.90
N VAL A 174 -3.27 -26.19 7.92
CA VAL A 174 -4.20 -25.08 8.17
C VAL A 174 -3.93 -24.38 9.51
N HIS A 175 -3.50 -25.13 10.53
CA HIS A 175 -3.16 -24.60 11.85
C HIS A 175 -1.94 -23.67 11.83
N GLN A 176 -1.02 -23.85 10.87
CA GLN A 176 0.13 -22.97 10.65
C GLN A 176 -0.22 -21.80 9.74
N VAL A 177 -0.95 -22.06 8.64
CA VAL A 177 -1.29 -21.01 7.65
C VAL A 177 -2.21 -19.94 8.23
N ARG A 178 -3.23 -20.35 9.00
CA ARG A 178 -4.21 -19.44 9.58
C ARG A 178 -3.59 -18.32 10.43
N PRO A 179 -2.73 -18.59 11.44
CA PRO A 179 -2.12 -17.52 12.23
C PRO A 179 -1.16 -16.65 11.42
N LEU A 180 -0.46 -17.18 10.41
CA LEU A 180 0.41 -16.40 9.53
C LEU A 180 -0.38 -15.37 8.72
N LEU A 181 -1.46 -15.80 8.07
CA LEU A 181 -2.33 -14.89 7.31
C LEU A 181 -3.02 -13.86 8.22
N ARG A 182 -3.41 -14.27 9.43
CA ARG A 182 -3.98 -13.34 10.41
C ARG A 182 -2.98 -12.25 10.80
N ALA A 183 -1.74 -12.64 11.10
CA ALA A 183 -0.67 -11.70 11.45
C ALA A 183 -0.35 -10.75 10.30
N LEU A 184 -0.34 -11.25 9.05
CA LEU A 184 -0.17 -10.41 7.86
C LEU A 184 -1.29 -9.38 7.73
N LEU A 185 -2.55 -9.80 7.82
CA LEU A 185 -3.70 -8.89 7.73
C LEU A 185 -3.75 -7.87 8.88
N ASP A 186 -3.38 -8.30 10.10
CA ASP A 186 -3.24 -7.41 11.26
C ASP A 186 -2.15 -6.37 11.00
N ARG A 187 -1.01 -6.78 10.44
CA ARG A 187 0.06 -5.84 10.10
C ARG A 187 -0.35 -4.84 9.03
N VAL A 188 -1.04 -5.31 7.97
CA VAL A 188 -1.57 -4.42 6.92
C VAL A 188 -2.58 -3.44 7.50
N HIS A 189 -3.45 -3.88 8.41
CA HIS A 189 -4.37 -3.00 9.14
C HIS A 189 -3.62 -1.89 9.89
N ASP A 190 -2.59 -2.26 10.66
CA ASP A 190 -1.84 -1.32 11.49
C ASP A 190 -1.12 -0.25 10.66
N VAL A 191 -0.53 -0.62 9.52
CA VAL A 191 0.25 0.33 8.69
C VAL A 191 -0.63 1.20 7.78
N THR A 192 -1.77 0.68 7.30
CA THR A 192 -2.65 1.43 6.37
C THR A 192 -3.75 2.21 7.07
N GLY A 193 -4.11 1.78 8.30
CA GLY A 193 -5.26 2.29 9.06
C GLY A 193 -6.62 1.90 8.47
N HIS A 194 -6.69 0.95 7.54
CA HIS A 194 -7.97 0.53 6.96
C HIS A 194 -8.83 -0.17 8.02
N PRO A 195 -10.08 0.25 8.25
CA PRO A 195 -10.93 -0.41 9.24
C PRO A 195 -11.22 -1.85 8.80
N ARG A 196 -11.30 -2.79 9.74
CA ARG A 196 -11.80 -4.14 9.45
C ARG A 196 -13.26 -4.10 8.97
N PRO A 197 -13.70 -5.03 8.11
CA PRO A 197 -15.10 -5.18 7.75
C PRO A 197 -16.01 -5.32 8.99
N LYS A 198 -17.25 -4.80 8.88
CA LYS A 198 -18.25 -4.93 9.94
C LYS A 198 -18.55 -6.42 10.20
N GLY A 199 -18.66 -6.83 11.47
CA GLY A 199 -18.93 -8.23 11.88
C GLY A 199 -17.74 -8.97 12.49
N TRP A 200 -16.50 -8.49 12.27
CA TRP A 200 -15.27 -9.10 12.80
C TRP A 200 -15.29 -9.38 14.33
N ARG A 201 -15.85 -8.44 15.12
CA ARG A 201 -15.87 -8.57 16.59
C ARG A 201 -16.79 -9.70 17.09
N ARG A 202 -17.76 -10.15 16.30
CA ARG A 202 -18.71 -11.19 16.67
C ARG A 202 -18.05 -12.58 16.63
N HIS A 203 -17.37 -12.90 15.52
CA HIS A 203 -16.65 -14.17 15.37
C HIS A 203 -15.53 -14.37 16.40
N ARG A 204 -14.79 -13.31 16.77
CA ARG A 204 -13.72 -13.41 17.78
C ARG A 204 -14.23 -13.70 19.20
N ARG A 205 -15.48 -13.30 19.51
CA ARG A 205 -16.11 -13.60 20.81
C ARG A 205 -16.64 -15.03 20.85
N GLU A 206 -17.23 -15.50 19.74
CA GLU A 206 -17.78 -16.85 19.62
C GLU A 206 -16.67 -17.92 19.62
N ALA A 207 -15.47 -17.64 19.08
CA ALA A 207 -14.33 -18.56 19.10
C ALA A 207 -13.55 -18.62 20.43
N ARG A 208 -13.95 -17.85 21.46
CA ARG A 208 -13.30 -17.82 22.79
C ARG A 208 -14.20 -18.40 23.90
N THR A 209 -15.37 -18.90 23.54
CA THR A 209 -16.33 -19.63 24.39
C THR A 209 -16.37 -21.07 23.95
#